data_AF-C4FCA0-F1
#
_entry.id   AF-C4FCA0-F1
#
_cell.length_a   1.000
_cell.length_b   1.000
_cell.length_c   1.000
_cell.angle_alpha   90.00
_cell.angle_beta   90.00
_cell.angle_gamma   90.00
#
_symmetry.space_group_name_H-M   'P 1'
#
loop_
_entity.id
_entity.type
_entity.pdbx_description
1 polymer ?
#
loop_
_entity_poly.entity_id
_entity_poly.type
_entity_poly.pdbx_seq_one_letter_code
_entity_poly.pdbx_strand_id
1 'polypeptide(L)' 'MQVGTGDSSLIVPFNEACGFVRSHMLSNFFIDNYDHPIFEAGVQPRGMVYLQKEL' A
#
# COMPACT_ATOMS: atom_id res chain seq x y z
N MET A 1 -0.36 -1.40 -15.43
CA MET A 1 -1.34 -1.04 -14.38
C MET A 1 -0.65 -0.83 -13.04
N GLN A 2 -1.15 0.05 -12.16
CA GLN A 2 -0.58 0.32 -10.83
C GLN A 2 -1.67 0.37 -9.76
N VAL A 3 -1.35 -0.12 -8.57
CA VAL A 3 -2.19 -0.07 -7.36
C VAL A 3 -1.37 0.46 -6.18
N GLY A 4 -2.02 1.21 -5.28
CA GLY A 4 -1.43 1.70 -4.04
C GLY A 4 -2.21 1.19 -2.83
N THR A 5 -1.52 0.69 -1.81
CA THR A 5 -2.13 0.19 -0.57
C THR A 5 -1.20 0.44 0.63
N GLY A 6 -1.71 0.31 1.86
CA GLY A 6 -0.83 0.20 3.03
C GLY A 6 0.03 -1.07 2.94
N ASP A 7 1.12 -1.15 3.72
CA ASP A 7 1.91 -2.38 3.83
C ASP A 7 1.17 -3.45 4.66
N SER A 8 0.10 -3.95 4.07
CA SER A 8 -0.82 -4.91 4.65
C SER A 8 -0.36 -6.33 4.38
N SER A 9 -0.27 -7.13 5.44
CA SER A 9 0.06 -8.55 5.35
C SER A 9 -1.00 -9.38 4.62
N LEU A 10 -2.18 -8.82 4.35
CA LEU A 10 -3.26 -9.47 3.60
C LEU A 10 -3.34 -8.95 2.16
N ILE A 11 -3.34 -7.64 1.96
CA ILE A 11 -3.58 -7.04 0.64
C ILE A 11 -2.38 -7.18 -0.28
N VAL A 12 -1.16 -7.07 0.25
CA VAL A 12 0.03 -7.17 -0.59
C VAL A 12 0.21 -8.57 -1.18
N PRO A 13 0.18 -9.67 -0.40
CA PRO A 13 0.31 -11.02 -0.98
C PRO A 13 -0.82 -11.36 -1.96
N PHE A 14 -2.03 -10.83 -1.75
CA PHE A 14 -3.14 -10.99 -2.68
C PHE A 14 -2.82 -10.36 -4.05
N ASN A 15 -2.35 -9.11 -4.07
CA ASN A 15 -1.98 -8.44 -5.33
C ASN A 15 -0.79 -9.12 -6.00
N GLU A 16 0.19 -9.58 -5.21
CA GLU A 16 1.32 -10.37 -5.72
C GLU A 16 0.86 -11.67 -6.38
N ALA A 17 -0.10 -12.39 -5.78
CA ALA A 17 -0.72 -13.57 -6.37
C ALA A 17 -1.49 -13.26 -7.67
N CYS A 18 -2.03 -12.04 -7.83
CA CYS A 18 -2.64 -11.57 -9.08
C CYS A 18 -1.61 -11.14 -10.15
N GLY A 19 -0.31 -11.26 -9.87
CA GLY A 19 0.79 -10.94 -10.79
C GLY A 19 1.24 -9.48 -10.75
N PHE A 20 0.88 -8.72 -9.70
CA PHE A 20 1.53 -7.43 -9.43
C PHE A 20 2.86 -7.65 -8.71
N VAL A 21 3.79 -6.72 -8.87
CA VAL A 21 5.10 -6.73 -8.20
C VAL A 21 5.26 -5.42 -7.47
N ARG A 22 5.81 -5.46 -6.25
CA ARG A 22 6.18 -4.25 -5.50
C ARG A 22 7.13 -3.38 -6.32
N SER A 23 6.80 -2.10 -6.44
CA SER A 23 7.55 -1.10 -7.21
C SER A 23 8.34 -0.17 -6.29
N HIS A 24 7.65 0.55 -5.40
CA HIS A 24 8.25 1.49 -4.44
C HIS A 24 7.29 1.77 -3.29
N MET A 25 7.78 2.47 -2.27
CA MET A 25 6.99 2.92 -1.12
C MET A 25 7.15 4.43 -0.92
N LEU A 26 6.05 5.11 -0.63
CA LEU A 26 6.05 6.50 -0.15
C LEU A 26 5.79 6.50 1.36
N SER A 27 6.85 6.76 2.13
CA SER A 27 6.76 6.96 3.57
C SER A 27 5.83 8.13 3.91
N ASN A 28 5.13 8.05 5.04
CA ASN A 28 4.23 9.08 5.56
C ASN A 28 3.05 9.47 4.66
N PHE A 29 2.81 8.77 3.54
CA PHE A 29 1.72 9.10 2.62
C PHE A 29 0.39 9.38 3.33
N PHE A 30 -0.01 8.53 4.29
CA PHE A 30 -1.28 8.72 5.00
C PHE A 30 -1.30 9.91 5.96
N ILE A 31 -0.14 10.29 6.52
CA ILE A 31 -0.02 11.46 7.41
C ILE A 31 -0.04 12.74 6.57
N ASP A 32 0.62 12.72 5.42
CA ASP A 32 0.80 13.90 4.58
C ASP A 32 -0.45 14.22 3.74
N ASN A 33 -1.30 13.23 3.47
CA ASN A 33 -2.44 13.37 2.56
C ASN A 33 -3.82 13.33 3.24
N TYR A 34 -3.91 13.02 4.54
CA TYR A 34 -5.16 12.97 5.28
C TYR A 34 -5.08 13.78 6.57
N ASP A 35 -6.15 14.49 6.90
CA ASP A 35 -6.29 15.34 8.09
C ASP A 35 -6.58 14.54 9.38
N HIS A 36 -6.85 13.24 9.23
CA HIS A 36 -7.09 12.32 10.34
C HIS A 36 -6.24 11.05 10.21
N PRO A 37 -5.73 10.49 11.33
CA PRO A 37 -4.94 9.26 11.29
C PRO A 37 -5.72 8.07 10.72
N ILE A 38 -5.12 7.36 9.77
CA ILE A 38 -5.67 6.13 9.18
C ILE A 38 -5.09 4.91 9.87
N PHE A 39 -5.94 3.95 10.22
CA PHE A 39 -5.56 2.67 10.80
C PHE A 39 -6.17 1.52 10.00
N GLU A 40 -5.37 0.49 9.75
CA GLU A 40 -5.79 -0.77 9.17
C GLU A 40 -5.55 -1.88 10.21
N ALA A 41 -6.60 -2.64 10.55
CA ALA A 41 -6.55 -3.66 11.60
C ALA A 41 -5.93 -3.16 12.94
N GLY A 42 -6.15 -1.90 13.29
CA GLY A 42 -5.61 -1.25 14.49
C GLY A 42 -4.15 -0.79 14.38
N VAL A 43 -3.50 -0.94 13.22
CA VAL A 43 -2.13 -0.50 12.97
C VAL A 43 -2.14 0.69 12.01
N GLN A 44 -1.41 1.76 12.35
CA GLN A 44 -1.23 2.89 11.44
C GLN A 44 -0.20 2.52 10.37
N PRO A 45 -0.57 2.51 9.06
CA PRO A 45 0.39 2.21 8.02
C PRO A 45 1.48 3.29 7.94
N ARG A 46 2.75 2.87 7.85
CA ARG A 46 3.90 3.79 7.81
C ARG A 46 3.98 4.61 6.51
N GLY A 47 3.26 4.19 5.49
CA GLY A 47 3.29 4.79 4.15
C GLY A 47 2.55 3.92 3.16
N MET A 48 2.48 4.37 1.91
CA MET A 48 1.81 3.66 0.83
C MET A 48 2.81 2.85 0.01
N VAL A 49 2.54 1.56 -0.14
CA VAL A 49 3.25 0.65 -1.04
C VAL A 49 2.56 0.66 -2.40
N TYR A 50 3.33 0.88 -3.46
CA TYR A 50 2.86 0.75 -4.82
C TYR A 50 3.27 -0.59 -5.41
N LEU A 51 2.32 -1.25 -6.07
CA LEU A 51 2.56 -2.43 -6.89
C LEU A 51 2.19 -2.16 -8.34
N GLN A 52 2.91 -2.78 -9.26
CA GLN A 52 2.75 -2.60 -10.69
C GLN A 52 2.64 -3.96 -11.38
N LYS A 53 1.82 -4.01 -12.43
CA LYS A 53 1.69 -5.15 -13.34
C LYS A 53 1.78 -4.64 -14.76
N GLU A 54 2.66 -5.21 -15.56
CA GLU A 54 2.69 -4.91 -16.99
C GLU A 54 1.41 -5.46 -17.64
N LEU A 55 0.81 -4.64 -18.51
CA LEU A 55 -0.36 -5.00 -19.30
C LEU A 55 0.08 -5.33 -20.72
#